data_AF-A0A178DAT7-F1
#
_entry.id   AF-A0A178DAT7-F1
#
_cell.length_a   1.000
_cell.length_b   1.000
_cell.length_c   1.000
_cell.angle_alpha   90.00
_cell.angle_beta   90.00
_cell.angle_gamma   90.00
#
_symmetry.space_group_name_H-M   'P 1'
#
loop_
_entity.id
_entity.type
_entity.pdbx_description
1 polymer ?
#
loop_
_entity_poly.entity_id
_entity_poly.type
_entity_poly.pdbx_seq_one_letter_code
_entity_poly.pdbx_strand_id
1 'polypeptide(L)'
;MKAPKFMFINKTAGSDSLSHSHKSERIKIHSHVQKGRRYKKFEDAIMYSGQLPHTGPEHQGKGLEDCQDEPNYGDNDLGESSTQHTSDLIHRPSESLLHLDGDQYLQPLSPNIDPLLWDYSQPHPTPSGSPGSIPVFPASAEENFDPFKVTCVRVDEGIYSLLHYFLRVWHPNVWHLERSGRFDHEYAFRHDAMSLVQGCLHDKYNMYALLAYMASYMHDIEGISPPGDGTFYMHQALRASQNYVKSRQPITGRLIFNIFALGCAEWYRYNREAGYVHLKAAKSIIDLIGGLKSQEGPLVDLLLTGDAYVAGELQQKPLWSDSDFDNGDDHPMTAYGLQELQKLLSGTVAIGCGLLSSAQQGIIPASLRWIVLDLAVVVSVFESSQSAAPGDEHQSFDSREVFHWVSMRSFAIRHRLLHLELDDGRSEAVRTALVLWMFLCFTVTGRVRTAKVMAPYLQDRLCSIPEAEWNGHKEVLAWVLSVGAMSSQVGSEAHTWFVAQGSSLPLCLRGADDADGIFTALVALSQRFFYLESAQQSYLRALADDIHDMRTVTAGEESNIE
;
A
#
# COMPACT_ATOMS: atom_id res chain seq x y z
N MET A 1 10.76 20.74 10.41
CA MET A 1 9.72 21.51 11.15
C MET A 1 9.50 20.88 12.52
N LYS A 2 9.53 21.66 13.62
CA LYS A 2 9.11 21.18 14.95
C LYS A 2 7.59 20.99 14.94
N ALA A 3 7.12 19.79 15.28
CA ALA A 3 5.69 19.47 15.31
C ALA A 3 4.96 20.27 16.40
N PRO A 4 3.69 20.65 16.19
CA PRO A 4 2.86 21.19 17.26
C PRO A 4 2.70 20.13 18.35
N LYS A 5 3.03 20.51 19.59
CA LYS A 5 3.04 19.65 20.79
C LYS A 5 1.65 19.17 21.22
N PHE A 6 0.59 19.69 20.58
CA PHE A 6 -0.81 19.38 20.86
C PHE A 6 -1.61 19.39 19.55
N MET A 7 -2.42 18.35 19.33
CA MET A 7 -3.40 18.30 18.24
C MET A 7 -4.70 18.93 18.76
N PHE A 8 -4.95 20.20 18.43
CA PHE A 8 -6.22 20.84 18.72
C PHE A 8 -7.23 20.51 17.63
N ILE A 9 -8.27 19.76 18.00
CA ILE A 9 -9.43 19.51 17.12
C ILE A 9 -10.29 20.77 17.14
N ASN A 10 -10.31 21.49 16.02
CA ASN A 10 -11.18 22.67 15.88
C ASN A 10 -12.54 22.22 15.33
N LYS A 11 -13.59 22.24 16.17
CA LYS A 11 -14.96 21.87 15.76
C LYS A 11 -15.74 23.09 15.30
N THR A 12 -16.44 22.97 14.17
CA THR A 12 -17.38 23.98 13.65
C THR A 12 -18.78 23.77 14.23
N ALA A 13 -19.66 24.76 14.02
CA ALA A 13 -21.01 24.82 14.60
C ALA A 13 -21.95 23.66 14.22
N GLY A 14 -21.58 22.81 13.25
CA GLY A 14 -22.35 21.62 12.83
C GLY A 14 -21.95 20.30 13.49
N SER A 15 -21.11 20.31 14.54
CA SER A 15 -20.71 19.07 15.22
C SER A 15 -21.71 18.68 16.33
N ASP A 16 -22.50 17.63 16.09
CA ASP A 16 -23.60 17.16 16.95
C ASP A 16 -23.20 16.54 18.31
N SER A 17 -21.92 16.50 18.66
CA SER A 17 -21.50 16.11 20.02
C SER A 17 -20.25 16.84 20.50
N LEU A 18 -20.46 17.79 21.40
CA LEU A 18 -19.41 18.34 22.26
C LEU A 18 -19.35 17.47 23.52
N SER A 19 -18.57 16.38 23.46
CA SER A 19 -18.20 15.47 24.57
C SER A 19 -19.34 14.65 25.21
N HIS A 20 -18.99 13.48 25.75
CA HIS A 20 -19.83 12.66 26.62
C HIS A 20 -20.03 13.29 28.02
N SER A 21 -20.04 14.62 28.14
CA SER A 21 -20.18 15.29 29.42
C SER A 21 -21.61 15.21 29.96
N HIS A 22 -21.71 14.94 31.27
CA HIS A 22 -22.98 14.91 31.97
C HIS A 22 -23.70 16.26 31.81
N LYS A 23 -25.04 16.24 31.86
CA LYS A 23 -25.91 17.42 31.64
C LYS A 23 -25.48 18.64 32.49
N SER A 24 -24.98 18.43 33.69
CA SER A 24 -24.46 19.47 34.59
C SER A 24 -23.16 20.13 34.10
N GLU A 25 -22.27 19.40 33.45
CA GLU A 25 -21.02 19.92 32.89
C GLU A 25 -21.26 20.69 31.60
N ARG A 26 -22.18 20.23 30.74
CA ARG A 26 -22.60 20.99 29.54
C ARG A 26 -23.16 22.37 29.90
N ILE A 27 -23.95 22.46 30.97
CA ILE A 27 -24.48 23.74 31.47
C ILE A 27 -23.35 24.64 31.97
N LYS A 28 -22.35 24.11 32.67
CA LYS A 28 -21.19 24.88 33.12
C LYS A 28 -20.33 25.39 31.96
N ILE A 29 -20.09 24.56 30.94
CA ILE A 29 -19.32 24.93 29.75
C ILE A 29 -20.05 26.01 28.95
N HIS A 30 -21.36 25.84 28.69
CA HIS A 30 -22.15 26.87 28.02
C HIS A 30 -22.24 28.17 28.83
N SER A 31 -22.38 28.10 30.15
CA SER A 31 -22.36 29.27 31.03
C SER A 31 -21.02 30.01 30.96
N HIS A 32 -19.90 29.28 30.90
CA HIS A 32 -18.57 29.86 30.81
C HIS A 32 -18.31 30.53 29.45
N VAL A 33 -18.70 29.88 28.35
CA VAL A 33 -18.57 30.43 26.98
C VAL A 33 -19.45 31.66 26.76
N GLN A 34 -20.67 31.67 27.32
CA GLN A 34 -21.55 32.84 27.26
C GLN A 34 -21.06 34.01 28.13
N LYS A 35 -20.45 33.72 29.30
CA LYS A 35 -19.79 34.75 30.12
C LYS A 35 -18.55 35.33 29.42
N GLY A 36 -17.74 34.50 28.76
CA GLY A 36 -16.58 34.96 27.98
C GLY A 36 -16.94 35.89 26.82
N ARG A 37 -18.06 35.63 26.12
CA ARG A 37 -18.56 36.55 25.07
C ARG A 37 -19.06 37.89 25.62
N ARG A 38 -19.58 37.94 26.86
CA ARG A 38 -19.98 39.21 27.49
C ARG A 38 -18.77 40.06 27.91
N TYR A 39 -17.68 39.44 28.36
CA TYR A 39 -16.45 40.18 28.68
C TYR A 39 -15.76 40.74 27.43
N LYS A 40 -15.68 39.97 26.34
CA LYS A 40 -15.07 40.43 25.08
C LYS A 40 -15.84 41.60 24.43
N LYS A 41 -17.18 41.61 24.55
CA LYS A 41 -18.03 42.71 24.08
C LYS A 41 -17.89 44.00 24.92
N PHE A 42 -17.38 43.90 26.15
CA PHE A 42 -17.06 45.06 26.99
C PHE A 42 -15.65 45.60 26.72
N GLU A 43 -14.66 44.75 26.42
CA GLU A 43 -13.32 45.19 26.00
C GLU A 43 -13.32 45.90 24.66
N ASP A 44 -14.05 45.38 23.67
CA ASP A 44 -14.14 45.99 22.34
C ASP A 44 -14.93 47.33 22.34
N ALA A 45 -15.79 47.55 23.35
CA ALA A 45 -16.55 48.80 23.51
C ALA A 45 -15.78 49.91 24.23
N ILE A 46 -14.73 49.58 25.00
CA ILE A 46 -13.90 50.56 25.73
C ILE A 46 -12.74 51.09 24.85
N MET A 47 -12.35 50.36 23.80
CA MET A 47 -11.24 50.73 22.91
C MET A 47 -11.60 51.72 21.78
N TYR A 48 -12.88 52.07 21.57
CA TYR A 48 -13.32 52.91 20.43
C TYR A 48 -14.10 54.19 20.79
N SER A 49 -14.08 54.65 22.04
CA SER A 49 -14.68 55.95 22.42
C SER A 49 -13.60 57.00 22.68
N GLY A 50 -13.10 57.62 21.61
CA GLY A 50 -12.09 58.67 21.72
C GLY A 50 -11.76 59.39 20.41
N GLN A 51 -12.75 59.87 19.66
CA GLN A 51 -12.68 61.11 18.86
C GLN A 51 -14.02 61.42 18.15
N LEU A 52 -14.58 62.58 18.48
CA LEU A 52 -15.70 63.33 17.87
C LEU A 52 -15.10 64.48 17.01
N PRO A 53 -15.86 65.34 16.28
CA PRO A 53 -17.14 65.22 15.56
C PRO A 53 -17.19 66.01 14.20
N HIS A 54 -18.41 66.15 13.64
CA HIS A 54 -18.95 67.09 12.63
C HIS A 54 -19.19 66.46 11.24
N THR A 55 -20.39 66.48 10.64
CA THR A 55 -21.49 67.47 10.57
C THR A 55 -22.89 66.80 10.45
N GLY A 56 -23.97 67.43 10.94
CA GLY A 56 -25.38 67.00 10.76
C GLY A 56 -26.03 67.54 9.46
N PRO A 57 -27.37 67.77 9.36
CA PRO A 57 -28.54 67.22 10.08
C PRO A 57 -29.72 66.78 9.14
N GLU A 58 -30.90 66.47 9.74
CA GLU A 58 -32.26 66.29 9.13
C GLU A 58 -32.59 64.90 8.52
N HIS A 59 -33.80 64.29 8.58
CA HIS A 59 -35.17 64.73 8.87
C HIS A 59 -36.10 63.51 9.16
N GLN A 60 -37.10 63.68 10.05
CA GLN A 60 -38.49 63.16 10.13
C GLN A 60 -38.95 61.72 9.71
N GLY A 61 -39.81 61.13 10.57
CA GLY A 61 -41.04 60.37 10.21
C GLY A 61 -41.15 58.94 10.79
N LYS A 62 -41.93 58.65 11.85
CA LYS A 62 -43.40 58.36 11.98
C LYS A 62 -43.84 56.90 11.66
N GLY A 63 -44.65 56.32 12.58
CA GLY A 63 -45.52 55.12 12.42
C GLY A 63 -45.04 53.91 13.24
N LEU A 64 -45.58 53.44 14.38
CA LEU A 64 -46.94 53.26 14.97
C LEU A 64 -47.69 52.01 14.46
N GLU A 65 -48.36 51.33 15.41
CA GLU A 65 -49.20 50.09 15.38
C GLU A 65 -48.43 48.78 15.71
N ASP A 66 -48.48 48.18 16.90
CA ASP A 66 -49.53 47.89 17.91
C ASP A 66 -50.41 46.68 17.54
N CYS A 67 -50.26 45.57 18.27
CA CYS A 67 -51.33 44.88 19.03
C CYS A 67 -50.90 43.52 19.59
N GLN A 68 -51.16 43.37 20.88
CA GLN A 68 -51.08 42.17 21.72
C GLN A 68 -52.32 41.27 21.50
N ASP A 69 -52.21 39.97 21.80
CA ASP A 69 -52.92 39.36 22.95
C ASP A 69 -52.69 37.83 23.03
N GLU A 70 -52.50 37.37 24.27
CA GLU A 70 -52.33 35.97 24.70
C GLU A 70 -53.71 35.28 25.05
N PRO A 71 -53.83 34.31 25.99
CA PRO A 71 -53.81 32.86 25.74
C PRO A 71 -55.04 32.13 26.36
N ASN A 72 -55.17 30.79 26.22
CA ASN A 72 -55.68 29.89 27.30
C ASN A 72 -55.77 28.38 26.97
N TYR A 73 -55.21 27.57 27.89
CA TYR A 73 -55.75 26.41 28.64
C TYR A 73 -56.26 25.08 28.04
N GLY A 74 -55.92 24.00 28.78
CA GLY A 74 -56.66 22.73 29.00
C GLY A 74 -55.92 21.48 28.48
N ASP A 75 -55.29 20.56 29.23
CA ASP A 75 -55.47 19.87 30.53
C ASP A 75 -56.12 18.46 30.42
N ASN A 76 -55.44 17.46 31.02
CA ASN A 76 -55.80 16.05 31.37
C ASN A 76 -56.13 15.03 30.23
N ASP A 77 -55.82 13.72 30.32
CA ASP A 77 -55.96 12.81 31.47
C ASP A 77 -55.15 11.49 31.36
N LEU A 78 -54.99 10.82 32.51
CA LEU A 78 -54.30 9.54 32.77
C LEU A 78 -55.20 8.30 32.58
N GLY A 79 -54.59 7.11 32.44
CA GLY A 79 -55.28 5.82 32.59
C GLY A 79 -54.36 4.59 32.60
N GLU A 80 -54.22 3.96 33.78
CA GLU A 80 -53.48 2.72 34.07
C GLU A 80 -54.29 1.43 33.81
N SER A 81 -53.59 0.30 33.59
CA SER A 81 -53.80 -1.08 34.14
C SER A 81 -53.07 -2.09 33.21
N SER A 82 -52.04 -2.84 33.64
CA SER A 82 -51.96 -4.00 34.56
C SER A 82 -52.77 -5.24 34.13
N THR A 83 -52.07 -6.32 33.72
CA THR A 83 -52.28 -7.70 34.20
C THR A 83 -51.17 -8.65 33.75
N GLN A 84 -50.85 -9.59 34.64
CA GLN A 84 -49.80 -10.61 34.62
C GLN A 84 -50.28 -11.94 33.99
N HIS A 85 -49.33 -12.78 33.52
CA HIS A 85 -49.21 -14.25 33.69
C HIS A 85 -48.06 -14.75 32.76
N THR A 86 -46.90 -15.24 33.26
CA THR A 86 -46.52 -16.66 33.60
C THR A 86 -46.95 -17.68 32.52
N SER A 87 -46.21 -18.70 32.07
CA SER A 87 -44.91 -19.33 32.34
C SER A 87 -44.67 -20.36 31.20
N ASP A 88 -43.56 -21.12 31.27
CA ASP A 88 -43.26 -22.40 30.57
C ASP A 88 -42.45 -22.26 29.26
N LEU A 89 -41.16 -22.61 29.15
CA LEU A 89 -40.33 -23.72 29.68
C LEU A 89 -40.69 -25.08 29.05
N ILE A 90 -40.17 -25.37 27.84
CA ILE A 90 -40.06 -26.74 27.29
C ILE A 90 -38.73 -26.93 26.54
N HIS A 91 -37.85 -27.69 27.19
CA HIS A 91 -37.03 -28.79 26.69
C HIS A 91 -36.32 -28.76 25.31
N ARG A 92 -34.97 -28.77 25.42
CA ARG A 92 -34.03 -29.61 24.64
C ARG A 92 -34.54 -31.06 24.45
N PRO A 93 -34.08 -31.71 23.38
CA PRO A 93 -33.33 -32.95 23.57
C PRO A 93 -31.97 -32.93 22.85
N SER A 94 -30.96 -33.35 23.62
CA SER A 94 -29.71 -33.93 23.11
C SER A 94 -29.85 -35.44 23.21
N GLU A 95 -29.43 -36.16 22.15
CA GLU A 95 -28.98 -37.56 22.06
C GLU A 95 -29.05 -37.91 20.55
N SER A 96 -28.15 -38.63 19.89
CA SER A 96 -27.04 -39.48 20.29
C SER A 96 -26.19 -39.75 19.04
N LEU A 97 -24.87 -39.79 19.26
CA LEU A 97 -23.82 -40.50 18.54
C LEU A 97 -24.28 -41.62 17.58
N LEU A 98 -23.87 -41.49 16.32
CA LEU A 98 -23.47 -42.64 15.50
C LEU A 98 -22.08 -42.36 14.92
N HIS A 99 -21.18 -43.24 15.32
CA HIS A 99 -19.79 -43.41 14.95
C HIS A 99 -19.74 -44.19 13.63
N LEU A 100 -19.05 -43.67 12.62
CA LEU A 100 -18.57 -44.33 11.38
C LEU A 100 -17.55 -43.32 10.81
N ASP A 101 -16.35 -43.27 11.36
CA ASP A 101 -15.19 -44.11 11.00
C ASP A 101 -14.95 -44.22 9.49
N GLY A 102 -13.87 -43.59 9.04
CA GLY A 102 -13.55 -43.30 7.65
C GLY A 102 -12.39 -42.30 7.57
N ASP A 103 -11.30 -42.62 8.25
CA ASP A 103 -10.02 -41.91 8.23
C ASP A 103 -9.47 -41.73 6.80
N GLN A 104 -9.52 -40.51 6.29
CA GLN A 104 -8.49 -39.96 5.41
C GLN A 104 -8.24 -38.51 5.84
N TYR A 105 -7.38 -38.36 6.85
CA TYR A 105 -6.75 -37.09 7.15
C TYR A 105 -6.00 -36.60 5.91
N LEU A 106 -6.54 -35.56 5.27
CA LEU A 106 -5.77 -34.65 4.44
C LEU A 106 -4.66 -34.07 5.31
N GLN A 107 -3.43 -34.55 5.10
CA GLN A 107 -2.25 -33.93 5.66
C GLN A 107 -2.19 -32.47 5.20
N PRO A 108 -2.04 -31.49 6.11
CA PRO A 108 -1.61 -30.16 5.72
C PRO A 108 -0.19 -30.28 5.18
N LEU A 109 0.00 -29.98 3.89
CA LEU A 109 1.32 -29.69 3.34
C LEU A 109 1.94 -28.56 4.18
N SER A 110 3.17 -28.80 4.65
CA SER A 110 3.90 -27.97 5.60
C SER A 110 4.09 -26.52 5.12
N PRO A 111 3.80 -25.50 5.94
CA PRO A 111 4.37 -24.18 5.79
C PRO A 111 5.50 -24.01 6.82
N ASN A 112 6.62 -24.70 6.63
CA ASN A 112 7.83 -24.38 7.39
C ASN A 112 8.65 -23.38 6.58
N ILE A 113 8.16 -22.13 6.53
CA ILE A 113 8.99 -20.97 6.22
C ILE A 113 9.06 -20.19 7.54
N ASP A 114 10.16 -20.34 8.25
CA ASP A 114 10.41 -19.64 9.51
C ASP A 114 10.55 -18.13 9.23
N PRO A 115 9.68 -17.26 9.78
CA PRO A 115 9.82 -15.81 9.68
C PRO A 115 11.13 -15.26 10.27
N LEU A 116 11.87 -16.07 11.04
CA LEU A 116 13.19 -15.71 11.60
C LEU A 116 14.36 -15.95 10.64
N LEU A 117 14.14 -16.63 9.49
CA LEU A 117 15.17 -16.78 8.43
C LEU A 117 15.30 -15.53 7.52
N TRP A 118 14.59 -14.46 7.85
CA TRP A 118 14.61 -13.19 7.13
C TRP A 118 15.83 -12.33 7.50
N ASP A 119 16.62 -12.77 8.48
CA ASP A 119 17.61 -11.94 9.17
C ASP A 119 19.08 -12.23 8.81
N TYR A 120 19.33 -12.97 7.73
CA TYR A 120 20.71 -13.20 7.25
C TYR A 120 20.91 -12.66 5.84
N SER A 121 21.88 -11.75 5.71
CA SER A 121 22.47 -11.19 4.48
C SER A 121 21.63 -10.21 3.64
N GLN A 122 21.25 -9.07 4.25
CA GLN A 122 21.14 -7.81 3.52
C GLN A 122 22.36 -6.95 3.90
N PRO A 123 23.25 -6.54 2.96
CA PRO A 123 23.86 -5.24 3.12
C PRO A 123 22.70 -4.25 3.00
N HIS A 124 22.22 -3.75 4.15
CA HIS A 124 21.23 -2.69 4.15
C HIS A 124 21.72 -1.63 3.14
N PRO A 125 20.99 -1.35 2.04
CA PRO A 125 21.11 -0.03 1.46
C PRO A 125 20.71 0.86 2.62
N THR A 126 21.68 1.57 3.22
CA THR A 126 21.39 2.52 4.28
C THR A 126 20.23 3.35 3.74
N PRO A 127 19.02 3.23 4.32
CA PRO A 127 17.99 4.18 4.02
C PRO A 127 18.66 5.51 4.37
N SER A 128 18.63 6.48 3.47
CA SER A 128 18.76 7.87 3.88
C SER A 128 17.69 8.09 4.96
N GLY A 129 18.08 7.89 6.22
CA GLY A 129 17.21 7.75 7.38
C GLY A 129 16.75 6.33 7.73
N SER A 130 17.63 5.46 8.26
CA SER A 130 17.19 4.45 9.23
C SER A 130 16.40 5.18 10.34
N PRO A 131 15.23 4.70 10.80
CA PRO A 131 14.57 5.30 11.94
C PRO A 131 15.40 4.97 13.19
N GLY A 132 16.34 5.87 13.52
CA GLY A 132 16.97 5.88 14.83
C GLY A 132 15.87 6.08 15.87
N SER A 133 15.48 5.00 16.53
CA SER A 133 14.41 4.86 17.54
C SER A 133 12.97 4.77 17.02
N ILE A 134 12.26 3.76 17.54
CA ILE A 134 10.79 3.75 17.61
C ILE A 134 10.36 5.07 18.29
N PRO A 135 9.39 5.81 17.74
CA PRO A 135 8.93 7.07 18.33
C PRO A 135 8.49 6.88 19.78
N VAL A 136 9.17 7.53 20.71
CA VAL A 136 8.83 7.49 22.14
C VAL A 136 7.55 8.28 22.37
N PHE A 137 6.56 7.63 23.00
CA PHE A 137 5.33 8.30 23.43
C PHE A 137 5.69 9.51 24.32
N PRO A 138 5.13 10.71 24.11
CA PRO A 138 5.47 11.84 24.96
C PRO A 138 5.11 11.50 26.40
N ALA A 139 6.06 11.55 27.34
CA ALA A 139 5.79 11.25 28.76
C ALA A 139 4.62 12.08 29.35
N SER A 140 4.35 13.27 28.78
CA SER A 140 3.19 14.11 29.13
C SER A 140 1.83 13.62 28.60
N ALA A 141 1.81 12.64 27.69
CA ALA A 141 0.61 12.07 27.08
C ALA A 141 0.10 10.82 27.82
N GLU A 142 0.91 10.23 28.72
CA GLU A 142 0.52 9.08 29.56
C GLU A 142 -0.69 9.39 30.44
N GLU A 143 -0.84 10.66 30.84
CA GLU A 143 -1.95 11.10 31.69
C GLU A 143 -3.16 11.64 30.92
N ASN A 144 -3.00 12.20 29.70
CA ASN A 144 -4.10 12.89 29.00
C ASN A 144 -3.87 13.12 27.48
N PHE A 145 -3.71 12.06 26.67
CA PHE A 145 -3.76 12.22 25.21
C PHE A 145 -5.14 12.68 24.70
N ASP A 146 -6.20 12.27 25.39
CA ASP A 146 -7.58 12.66 25.11
C ASP A 146 -8.30 13.12 26.39
N PRO A 147 -8.02 14.34 26.87
CA PRO A 147 -8.58 14.86 28.12
C PRO A 147 -10.11 15.01 28.06
N PHE A 148 -10.70 15.00 26.87
CA PHE A 148 -12.12 15.18 26.65
C PHE A 148 -12.87 13.88 26.32
N LYS A 149 -12.16 12.74 26.28
CA LYS A 149 -12.71 11.42 25.89
C LYS A 149 -13.52 11.50 24.59
N VAL A 150 -13.00 12.24 23.61
CA VAL A 150 -13.63 12.43 22.29
C VAL A 150 -13.25 11.37 21.26
N THR A 151 -12.20 10.61 21.53
CA THR A 151 -11.74 9.51 20.68
C THR A 151 -12.65 8.29 20.80
N CYS A 152 -12.81 7.55 19.71
CA CYS A 152 -13.66 6.36 19.66
C CYS A 152 -13.14 5.20 20.54
N VAL A 153 -11.84 5.21 20.85
CA VAL A 153 -11.11 4.28 21.73
C VAL A 153 -10.06 5.05 22.51
N ARG A 154 -9.70 4.58 23.72
CA ARG A 154 -8.59 5.16 24.48
C ARG A 154 -7.29 4.93 23.71
N VAL A 155 -6.64 6.00 23.27
CA VAL A 155 -5.33 5.94 22.60
C VAL A 155 -4.24 5.77 23.66
N ASP A 156 -3.68 4.58 23.74
CA ASP A 156 -2.49 4.26 24.52
C ASP A 156 -1.21 4.40 23.68
N GLU A 157 -0.06 4.09 24.28
CA GLU A 157 1.24 4.13 23.61
C GLU A 157 1.31 3.21 22.37
N GLY A 158 0.71 2.01 22.45
CA GLY A 158 0.70 1.05 21.35
C GLY A 158 -0.09 1.55 20.15
N ILE A 159 -1.30 2.06 20.39
CA ILE A 159 -2.15 2.66 19.35
C ILE A 159 -1.45 3.88 18.74
N TYR A 160 -0.91 4.78 19.56
CA TYR A 160 -0.19 5.95 19.07
C TYR A 160 0.99 5.56 18.17
N SER A 161 1.78 4.57 18.59
CA SER A 161 2.94 4.10 17.85
C SER A 161 2.55 3.53 16.48
N LEU A 162 1.49 2.72 16.41
CA LEU A 162 1.00 2.17 15.14
C LEU A 162 0.44 3.25 14.20
N LEU A 163 -0.32 4.22 14.73
CA LEU A 163 -0.83 5.35 13.93
C LEU A 163 0.31 6.24 13.41
N HIS A 164 1.34 6.47 14.22
CA HIS A 164 2.49 7.26 13.80
C HIS A 164 3.37 6.49 12.82
N TYR A 165 3.51 5.18 13.00
CA TYR A 165 4.19 4.29 12.07
C TYR A 165 3.54 4.32 10.68
N PHE A 166 2.21 4.25 10.61
CA PHE A 166 1.46 4.45 9.37
C PHE A 166 1.84 5.76 8.66
N LEU A 167 1.84 6.88 9.38
CA LEU A 167 2.12 8.20 8.81
C LEU A 167 3.56 8.41 8.35
N ARG A 168 4.53 7.81 9.05
CA ARG A 168 5.97 8.11 8.86
C ARG A 168 6.72 7.08 8.05
N VAL A 169 6.29 5.83 8.11
CA VAL A 169 7.01 4.70 7.52
C VAL A 169 6.17 4.11 6.40
N TRP A 170 5.02 3.54 6.75
CA TRP A 170 4.26 2.75 5.79
C TRP A 170 3.69 3.58 4.64
N HIS A 171 2.95 4.66 4.92
CA HIS A 171 2.26 5.44 3.89
C HIS A 171 3.23 6.09 2.88
N PRO A 172 4.35 6.71 3.30
CA PRO A 172 5.36 7.19 2.35
C PRO A 172 6.03 6.09 1.50
N ASN A 173 6.12 4.85 2.01
CA ASN A 173 6.77 3.75 1.29
C ASN A 173 5.92 3.19 0.14
N VAL A 174 4.60 3.37 0.19
CA VAL A 174 3.70 3.02 -0.92
C VAL A 174 4.09 3.81 -2.18
N TRP A 175 4.28 5.13 -2.06
CA TRP A 175 4.69 6.03 -3.15
C TRP A 175 6.19 6.37 -3.12
N HIS A 176 7.03 5.39 -2.75
CA HIS A 176 8.48 5.60 -2.62
C HIS A 176 9.15 6.10 -3.92
N LEU A 177 8.65 5.76 -5.10
CA LEU A 177 9.20 6.26 -6.37
C LEU A 177 9.02 7.78 -6.51
N GLU A 178 7.82 8.29 -6.22
CA GLU A 178 7.55 9.74 -6.22
C GLU A 178 8.40 10.47 -5.18
N ARG A 179 8.54 9.85 -4.00
CA ARG A 179 9.30 10.41 -2.88
C ARG A 179 10.81 10.45 -3.13
N SER A 180 11.37 9.39 -3.71
CA SER A 180 12.81 9.26 -3.97
C SER A 180 13.24 10.08 -5.19
N GLY A 181 12.34 10.24 -6.16
CA GLY A 181 12.59 11.04 -7.36
C GLY A 181 12.61 12.56 -7.14
N ARG A 182 12.25 13.04 -5.94
CA ARG A 182 12.17 14.47 -5.61
C ARG A 182 13.10 14.86 -4.48
N PHE A 183 13.71 16.04 -4.61
CA PHE A 183 14.57 16.63 -3.57
C PHE A 183 13.82 16.99 -2.28
N ASP A 184 12.53 17.31 -2.36
CA ASP A 184 11.70 17.68 -1.21
C ASP A 184 11.04 16.47 -0.52
N HIS A 185 11.18 15.28 -1.09
CA HIS A 185 10.54 14.04 -0.61
C HIS A 185 9.01 14.14 -0.47
N GLU A 186 8.36 15.05 -1.20
CA GLU A 186 6.91 15.11 -1.28
C GLU A 186 6.39 14.01 -2.21
N TYR A 187 5.13 13.61 -2.02
CA TYR A 187 4.44 12.62 -2.85
C TYR A 187 2.95 12.95 -2.93
N ALA A 188 2.26 12.43 -3.94
CA ALA A 188 0.95 12.92 -4.38
C ALA A 188 -0.11 12.97 -3.26
N PHE A 189 -0.09 12.00 -2.34
CA PHE A 189 -1.14 11.77 -1.34
C PHE A 189 -0.69 12.00 0.10
N ARG A 190 0.38 12.77 0.33
CA ARG A 190 0.91 13.04 1.67
C ARG A 190 -0.16 13.56 2.65
N HIS A 191 -1.07 14.38 2.16
CA HIS A 191 -2.09 15.01 3.00
C HIS A 191 -3.27 14.08 3.33
N ASP A 192 -3.50 13.04 2.52
CA ASP A 192 -4.57 12.06 2.71
C ASP A 192 -4.34 11.15 3.91
N ALA A 193 -3.08 10.82 4.21
CA ALA A 193 -2.69 10.00 5.35
C ALA A 193 -3.25 10.57 6.67
N MET A 194 -3.25 11.90 6.81
CA MET A 194 -3.77 12.58 8.00
C MET A 194 -5.29 12.47 8.09
N SER A 195 -6.00 12.56 6.97
CA SER A 195 -7.46 12.38 6.91
C SER A 195 -7.89 10.97 7.37
N LEU A 196 -7.10 9.95 7.01
CA LEU A 196 -7.31 8.57 7.47
C LEU A 196 -7.13 8.45 8.98
N VAL A 197 -6.04 8.99 9.53
CA VAL A 197 -5.79 8.97 10.98
C VAL A 197 -6.86 9.76 11.75
N GLN A 198 -7.28 10.92 11.26
CA GLN A 198 -8.41 11.67 11.82
C GLN A 198 -9.70 10.85 11.80
N GLY A 199 -9.94 10.10 10.72
CA GLY A 199 -11.05 9.16 10.62
C GLY A 199 -11.00 8.03 11.66
N CYS A 200 -9.82 7.54 11.99
CA CYS A 200 -9.61 6.54 13.05
C CYS A 200 -10.01 7.08 14.42
N LEU A 201 -9.69 8.34 14.72
CA LEU A 201 -10.04 8.94 16.02
C LEU A 201 -11.56 9.04 16.24
N HIS A 202 -12.38 9.02 15.18
CA HIS A 202 -13.83 9.17 15.26
C HIS A 202 -14.63 7.88 15.07
N ASP A 203 -14.06 6.86 14.46
CA ASP A 203 -14.77 5.62 14.11
C ASP A 203 -13.96 4.37 14.48
N LYS A 204 -14.62 3.45 15.18
CA LYS A 204 -13.97 2.23 15.70
C LYS A 204 -13.55 1.28 14.58
N TYR A 205 -14.30 1.22 13.48
CA TYR A 205 -13.97 0.33 12.39
C TYR A 205 -12.68 0.82 11.70
N ASN A 206 -12.61 2.12 11.38
CA ASN A 206 -11.39 2.73 10.83
C ASN A 206 -10.18 2.50 11.74
N MET A 207 -10.35 2.76 13.04
CA MET A 207 -9.28 2.60 14.02
C MET A 207 -8.75 1.16 14.03
N TYR A 208 -9.61 0.18 14.29
CA TYR A 208 -9.15 -1.20 14.46
C TYR A 208 -8.66 -1.83 13.16
N ALA A 209 -9.24 -1.47 12.01
CA ALA A 209 -8.77 -1.95 10.71
C ALA A 209 -7.34 -1.45 10.42
N LEU A 210 -7.06 -0.16 10.66
CA LEU A 210 -5.73 0.40 10.47
C LEU A 210 -4.71 -0.17 11.47
N LEU A 211 -5.10 -0.37 12.73
CA LEU A 211 -4.21 -0.95 13.74
C LEU A 211 -3.87 -2.42 13.43
N ALA A 212 -4.86 -3.22 13.02
CA ALA A 212 -4.63 -4.60 12.58
C ALA A 212 -3.68 -4.64 11.37
N TYR A 213 -3.89 -3.71 10.43
CA TYR A 213 -3.08 -3.56 9.24
C TYR A 213 -1.61 -3.25 9.57
N MET A 214 -1.36 -2.23 10.39
CA MET A 214 0.01 -1.85 10.77
C MET A 214 0.70 -2.87 11.67
N ALA A 215 -0.03 -3.46 12.63
CA ALA A 215 0.53 -4.47 13.51
C ALA A 215 0.99 -5.70 12.71
N SER A 216 0.18 -6.13 11.73
CA SER A 216 0.53 -7.26 10.86
C SER A 216 1.69 -6.91 9.91
N TYR A 217 1.74 -5.68 9.38
CA TYR A 217 2.89 -5.24 8.57
C TYR A 217 4.20 -5.28 9.35
N MET A 218 4.23 -4.66 10.54
CA MET A 218 5.44 -4.63 11.37
C MET A 218 5.91 -6.04 11.71
N HIS A 219 4.98 -6.91 12.11
CA HIS A 219 5.31 -8.27 12.54
C HIS A 219 5.74 -9.16 11.37
N ASP A 220 4.90 -9.28 10.34
CA ASP A 220 5.03 -10.33 9.32
C ASP A 220 5.84 -9.89 8.08
N ILE A 221 6.06 -8.58 7.89
CA ILE A 221 6.86 -8.05 6.77
C ILE A 221 8.22 -7.52 7.25
N GLU A 222 8.26 -6.80 8.38
CA GLU A 222 9.51 -6.22 8.89
C GLU A 222 10.17 -7.05 10.00
N GLY A 223 9.51 -8.09 10.53
CA GLY A 223 10.04 -8.87 11.65
C GLY A 223 10.11 -8.10 12.97
N ILE A 224 9.45 -6.93 13.06
CA ILE A 224 9.46 -6.05 14.23
C ILE A 224 8.26 -6.40 15.11
N SER A 225 8.52 -6.68 16.39
CA SER A 225 7.44 -6.90 17.37
C SER A 225 6.57 -5.65 17.51
N PRO A 226 5.26 -5.72 17.17
CA PRO A 226 4.38 -4.58 17.26
C PRO A 226 4.09 -4.26 18.74
N PRO A 227 3.86 -2.98 19.08
CA PRO A 227 3.60 -2.56 20.46
C PRO A 227 2.18 -2.93 20.95
N GLY A 228 1.38 -3.63 20.15
CA GLY A 228 0.02 -4.05 20.48
C GLY A 228 -0.35 -5.38 19.82
N ASP A 229 -1.46 -5.99 20.28
CA ASP A 229 -1.92 -7.29 19.80
C ASP A 229 -2.70 -7.14 18.47
N GLY A 230 -2.03 -7.48 17.36
CA GLY A 230 -2.62 -7.47 16.02
C GLY A 230 -3.84 -8.39 15.88
N THR A 231 -3.89 -9.52 16.60
CA THR A 231 -5.03 -10.44 16.57
C THR A 231 -6.23 -9.85 17.30
N PHE A 232 -6.00 -9.17 18.43
CA PHE A 232 -7.04 -8.41 19.10
C PHE A 232 -7.61 -7.31 18.19
N TYR A 233 -6.77 -6.52 17.53
CA TYR A 233 -7.24 -5.45 16.63
C TYR A 233 -8.02 -6.01 15.44
N MET A 234 -7.55 -7.10 14.83
CA MET A 234 -8.27 -7.79 13.75
C MET A 234 -9.67 -8.23 14.20
N HIS A 235 -9.78 -8.88 15.35
CA HIS A 235 -11.06 -9.33 15.88
C HIS A 235 -12.04 -8.16 16.13
N GLN A 236 -11.54 -7.05 16.70
CA GLN A 236 -12.37 -5.87 16.92
C GLN A 236 -12.82 -5.22 15.60
N ALA A 237 -11.94 -5.18 14.60
CA ALA A 237 -12.25 -4.63 13.28
C ALA A 237 -13.31 -5.48 12.55
N LEU A 238 -13.22 -6.81 12.62
CA LEU A 238 -14.24 -7.70 12.07
C LEU A 238 -15.60 -7.52 12.76
N ARG A 239 -15.60 -7.39 14.09
CA ARG A 239 -16.83 -7.11 14.86
C ARG A 239 -17.43 -5.74 14.48
N ALA A 240 -16.60 -4.72 14.29
CA ALA A 240 -17.03 -3.41 13.85
C ALA A 240 -17.59 -3.45 12.41
N SER A 241 -16.96 -4.19 11.51
CA SER A 241 -17.44 -4.43 10.14
C SER A 241 -18.83 -5.07 10.12
N GLN A 242 -19.04 -6.14 10.91
CA GLN A 242 -20.34 -6.79 11.04
C GLN A 242 -21.44 -5.84 11.54
N ASN A 243 -21.11 -4.97 12.50
CA ASN A 243 -22.04 -3.97 13.01
C ASN A 243 -22.35 -2.90 11.97
N TYR A 244 -21.36 -2.49 11.17
CA TYR A 244 -21.54 -1.55 10.06
C TYR A 244 -22.55 -2.08 9.03
N VAL A 245 -22.39 -3.34 8.63
CA VAL A 245 -23.32 -4.02 7.70
C VAL A 245 -24.72 -4.13 8.30
N LYS A 246 -24.84 -4.56 9.57
CA LYS A 246 -26.14 -4.67 10.26
C LYS A 246 -26.86 -3.33 10.40
N SER A 247 -26.12 -2.25 10.59
CA SER A 247 -26.67 -0.91 10.75
C SER A 247 -27.01 -0.21 9.43
N ARG A 248 -26.77 -0.86 8.28
CA ARG A 248 -27.10 -0.35 6.93
C ARG A 248 -26.58 1.06 6.67
N GLN A 249 -25.38 1.34 7.18
CA GLN A 249 -24.68 2.60 6.93
C GLN A 249 -24.35 2.74 5.42
N PRO A 250 -24.27 3.98 4.89
CA PRO A 250 -23.98 4.20 3.48
C PRO A 250 -22.58 3.68 3.10
N ILE A 251 -22.41 3.23 1.87
CA ILE A 251 -21.09 2.88 1.34
C ILE A 251 -20.25 4.15 1.23
N THR A 252 -19.04 4.12 1.78
CA THR A 252 -18.08 5.24 1.77
C THR A 252 -16.70 4.75 1.35
N GLY A 253 -15.84 5.64 0.86
CA GLY A 253 -14.43 5.31 0.60
C GLY A 253 -13.70 4.78 1.84
N ARG A 254 -14.11 5.21 3.04
CA ARG A 254 -13.58 4.68 4.32
C ARG A 254 -13.96 3.23 4.56
N LEU A 255 -15.19 2.83 4.24
CA LEU A 255 -15.60 1.41 4.31
C LEU A 255 -14.70 0.56 3.40
N ILE A 256 -14.47 1.01 2.17
CA ILE A 256 -13.65 0.30 1.19
C ILE A 256 -12.20 0.21 1.68
N PHE A 257 -11.64 1.30 2.18
CA PHE A 257 -10.31 1.31 2.81
C PHE A 257 -10.22 0.31 3.97
N ASN A 258 -11.23 0.23 4.85
CA ASN A 258 -11.19 -0.70 5.97
C ASN A 258 -11.24 -2.17 5.52
N ILE A 259 -12.02 -2.47 4.49
CA ILE A 259 -12.08 -3.81 3.89
C ILE A 259 -10.72 -4.15 3.28
N PHE A 260 -10.13 -3.22 2.53
CA PHE A 260 -8.78 -3.36 1.98
C PHE A 260 -7.73 -3.57 3.08
N ALA A 261 -7.74 -2.76 4.14
CA ALA A 261 -6.80 -2.85 5.26
C ALA A 261 -6.89 -4.20 5.99
N LEU A 262 -8.11 -4.73 6.18
CA LEU A 262 -8.32 -6.09 6.70
C LEU A 262 -7.77 -7.15 5.74
N GLY A 263 -8.00 -6.99 4.44
CA GLY A 263 -7.45 -7.88 3.42
C GLY A 263 -5.94 -7.92 3.44
N CYS A 264 -5.29 -6.76 3.56
CA CYS A 264 -3.84 -6.71 3.68
C CYS A 264 -3.33 -7.27 5.01
N ALA A 265 -4.05 -7.07 6.12
CA ALA A 265 -3.67 -7.64 7.41
C ALA A 265 -3.70 -9.19 7.37
N GLU A 266 -4.72 -9.80 6.76
CA GLU A 266 -4.76 -11.25 6.51
C GLU A 266 -3.65 -11.68 5.55
N TRP A 267 -3.44 -10.91 4.49
CA TRP A 267 -2.40 -11.19 3.51
C TRP A 267 -1.01 -11.19 4.15
N TYR A 268 -0.63 -10.17 4.92
CA TYR A 268 0.66 -10.12 5.64
C TYR A 268 0.87 -11.33 6.54
N ARG A 269 -0.19 -11.85 7.16
CA ARG A 269 -0.14 -13.06 8.00
C ARG A 269 -0.12 -14.38 7.21
N TYR A 270 0.21 -14.32 5.91
CA TYR A 270 0.25 -15.46 4.98
C TYR A 270 -1.10 -16.13 4.71
N ASN A 271 -2.21 -15.48 5.06
CA ASN A 271 -3.56 -15.95 4.73
C ASN A 271 -4.03 -15.32 3.42
N ARG A 272 -3.41 -15.77 2.30
CA ARG A 272 -3.58 -15.18 0.96
C ARG A 272 -5.03 -15.28 0.47
N GLU A 273 -5.69 -16.38 0.79
CA GLU A 273 -7.07 -16.68 0.43
C GLU A 273 -8.05 -15.76 1.15
N ALA A 274 -7.85 -15.51 2.46
CA ALA A 274 -8.67 -14.53 3.18
C ALA A 274 -8.42 -13.10 2.68
N GLY A 275 -7.16 -12.74 2.43
CA GLY A 275 -6.82 -11.46 1.80
C GLY A 275 -7.55 -11.26 0.46
N TYR A 276 -7.60 -12.31 -0.36
CA TYR A 276 -8.33 -12.31 -1.63
C TYR A 276 -9.85 -12.15 -1.47
N VAL A 277 -10.45 -12.77 -0.45
CA VAL A 277 -11.89 -12.60 -0.14
C VAL A 277 -12.19 -11.14 0.19
N HIS A 278 -11.34 -10.47 0.98
CA HIS A 278 -11.48 -9.05 1.28
C HIS A 278 -11.34 -8.17 0.02
N LEU A 279 -10.38 -8.44 -0.84
CA LEU A 279 -10.24 -7.71 -2.11
C LEU A 279 -11.44 -7.92 -3.04
N LYS A 280 -11.97 -9.15 -3.14
CA LYS A 280 -13.21 -9.43 -3.87
C LYS A 280 -14.40 -8.65 -3.32
N ALA A 281 -14.51 -8.54 -2.00
CA ALA A 281 -15.55 -7.72 -1.36
C ALA A 281 -15.37 -6.24 -1.69
N ALA A 282 -14.14 -5.72 -1.63
CA ALA A 282 -13.83 -4.34 -2.02
C ALA A 282 -14.19 -4.06 -3.49
N LYS A 283 -13.81 -4.96 -4.42
CA LYS A 283 -14.22 -4.86 -5.83
C LYS A 283 -15.73 -4.84 -6.00
N SER A 284 -16.44 -5.77 -5.36
CA SER A 284 -17.90 -5.84 -5.46
C SER A 284 -18.56 -4.53 -5.02
N ILE A 285 -18.04 -3.90 -3.96
CA ILE A 285 -18.54 -2.61 -3.45
C ILE A 285 -18.20 -1.48 -4.42
N ILE A 286 -17.01 -1.46 -5.00
CA ILE A 286 -16.57 -0.46 -5.98
C ILE A 286 -17.42 -0.53 -7.25
N ASP A 287 -17.67 -1.73 -7.75
CA ASP A 287 -18.52 -1.93 -8.92
C ASP A 287 -19.95 -1.37 -8.67
N LEU A 288 -20.48 -1.55 -7.45
CA LEU A 288 -21.81 -1.04 -7.06
C LEU A 288 -21.91 0.49 -7.03
N ILE A 289 -20.80 1.20 -6.85
CA ILE A 289 -20.77 2.67 -6.77
C ILE A 289 -20.27 3.33 -8.06
N GLY A 290 -20.13 2.56 -9.16
CA GLY A 290 -19.77 3.07 -10.48
C GLY A 290 -18.33 2.77 -10.92
N GLY A 291 -17.68 1.79 -10.30
CA GLY A 291 -16.32 1.36 -10.64
C GLY A 291 -15.22 2.24 -10.04
N LEU A 292 -13.96 1.97 -10.39
CA LEU A 292 -12.80 2.68 -9.84
C LEU A 292 -12.84 4.19 -10.09
N LYS A 293 -13.44 4.62 -11.21
CA LYS A 293 -13.63 6.04 -11.56
C LYS A 293 -14.51 6.83 -10.59
N SER A 294 -15.30 6.14 -9.76
CA SER A 294 -16.10 6.76 -8.70
C SER A 294 -15.29 7.11 -7.44
N GLN A 295 -14.05 6.62 -7.35
CA GLN A 295 -13.15 6.85 -6.24
C GLN A 295 -12.05 7.81 -6.68
N GLU A 296 -11.66 8.70 -5.77
CA GLU A 296 -10.53 9.61 -5.94
C GLU A 296 -9.46 9.31 -4.89
N GLY A 297 -8.23 9.72 -5.18
CA GLY A 297 -7.15 9.73 -4.21
C GLY A 297 -6.44 8.38 -4.04
N PRO A 298 -5.72 8.17 -2.91
CA PRO A 298 -4.76 7.08 -2.76
C PRO A 298 -5.40 5.68 -2.71
N LEU A 299 -6.72 5.59 -2.49
CA LEU A 299 -7.40 4.32 -2.33
C LEU A 299 -7.35 3.47 -3.60
N VAL A 300 -7.46 4.09 -4.78
CA VAL A 300 -7.38 3.38 -6.07
C VAL A 300 -6.00 2.74 -6.23
N ASP A 301 -4.92 3.51 -6.03
CA ASP A 301 -3.54 3.02 -6.09
C ASP A 301 -3.29 1.86 -5.13
N LEU A 302 -3.83 1.95 -3.91
CA LEU A 302 -3.71 0.91 -2.90
C LEU A 302 -4.42 -0.38 -3.32
N LEU A 303 -5.64 -0.27 -3.84
CA LEU A 303 -6.41 -1.42 -4.31
C LEU A 303 -5.73 -2.12 -5.49
N LEU A 304 -5.27 -1.37 -6.49
CA LEU A 304 -4.55 -1.90 -7.64
C LEU A 304 -3.23 -2.56 -7.23
N THR A 305 -2.53 -1.95 -6.28
CA THR A 305 -1.29 -2.53 -5.72
C THR A 305 -1.58 -3.86 -5.01
N GLY A 306 -2.60 -3.89 -4.15
CA GLY A 306 -3.00 -5.10 -3.44
C GLY A 306 -3.52 -6.21 -4.35
N ASP A 307 -4.29 -5.86 -5.39
CA ASP A 307 -4.78 -6.80 -6.40
C ASP A 307 -3.62 -7.48 -7.13
N ALA A 308 -2.65 -6.71 -7.60
CA ALA A 308 -1.47 -7.26 -8.27
C ALA A 308 -0.67 -8.21 -7.37
N TYR A 309 -0.52 -7.90 -6.08
CA TYR A 309 0.15 -8.79 -5.13
C TYR A 309 -0.58 -10.12 -4.96
N VAL A 310 -1.88 -10.06 -4.65
CA VAL A 310 -2.68 -11.27 -4.41
C VAL A 310 -2.82 -12.11 -5.67
N ALA A 311 -3.03 -11.47 -6.82
CA ALA A 311 -3.07 -12.14 -8.12
C ALA A 311 -1.76 -12.87 -8.43
N GLY A 312 -0.62 -12.21 -8.21
CA GLY A 312 0.70 -12.80 -8.39
C GLY A 312 0.96 -14.00 -7.47
N GLU A 313 0.65 -13.88 -6.18
CA GLU A 313 0.89 -14.95 -5.21
C GLU A 313 -0.04 -16.16 -5.38
N LEU A 314 -1.29 -15.94 -5.82
CA LEU A 314 -2.27 -17.00 -6.08
C LEU A 314 -2.19 -17.56 -7.50
N GLN A 315 -1.34 -17.00 -8.37
CA GLN A 315 -1.30 -17.30 -9.80
C GLN A 315 -2.66 -17.16 -10.49
N GLN A 316 -3.42 -16.14 -10.11
CA GLN A 316 -4.73 -15.84 -10.66
C GLN A 316 -4.69 -14.53 -11.44
N LYS A 317 -5.70 -14.34 -12.29
CA LYS A 317 -5.93 -13.06 -12.97
C LYS A 317 -6.28 -11.99 -11.92
N PRO A 318 -5.75 -10.77 -12.05
CA PRO A 318 -6.18 -9.62 -11.25
C PRO A 318 -7.69 -9.43 -11.34
N LEU A 319 -8.27 -8.92 -10.26
CA LEU A 319 -9.68 -8.60 -10.17
C LEU A 319 -10.06 -7.44 -11.09
N TRP A 320 -9.19 -6.43 -11.24
CA TRP A 320 -9.39 -5.30 -12.16
C TRP A 320 -8.55 -5.44 -13.42
N SER A 321 -9.12 -5.15 -14.58
CA SER A 321 -8.37 -5.02 -15.83
C SER A 321 -7.75 -3.64 -15.94
N ASP A 322 -6.65 -3.52 -16.69
CA ASP A 322 -6.06 -2.24 -17.06
C ASP A 322 -7.08 -1.28 -17.70
N SER A 323 -8.04 -1.78 -18.48
CA SER A 323 -9.11 -0.93 -19.05
C SER A 323 -10.05 -0.31 -18.01
N ASP A 324 -10.08 -0.82 -16.78
CA ASP A 324 -10.93 -0.28 -15.71
C ASP A 324 -10.39 1.04 -15.15
N PHE A 325 -9.08 1.31 -15.30
CA PHE A 325 -8.40 2.43 -14.65
C PHE A 325 -7.39 3.19 -15.53
N ASP A 326 -6.94 2.63 -16.64
CA ASP A 326 -6.08 3.30 -17.62
C ASP A 326 -6.87 3.63 -18.89
N ASN A 327 -7.21 4.90 -19.08
CA ASN A 327 -7.87 5.35 -20.30
C ASN A 327 -6.89 5.73 -21.42
N GLY A 328 -5.56 5.66 -21.19
CA GLY A 328 -4.49 5.83 -22.18
C GLY A 328 -4.34 7.21 -22.86
N ASP A 329 -5.45 7.88 -23.15
CA ASP A 329 -5.53 8.91 -24.18
C ASP A 329 -5.66 10.35 -23.62
N ASP A 330 -5.98 10.51 -22.33
CA ASP A 330 -6.29 11.82 -21.74
C ASP A 330 -5.13 12.44 -20.92
N HIS A 331 -4.00 11.75 -20.74
CA HIS A 331 -2.91 12.28 -19.92
C HIS A 331 -1.90 13.08 -20.77
N PRO A 332 -1.51 14.31 -20.36
CA PRO A 332 -0.46 15.08 -21.06
C PRO A 332 0.87 14.36 -21.27
N MET A 333 1.20 13.40 -20.39
CA MET A 333 2.40 12.57 -20.44
C MET A 333 2.34 11.50 -21.53
N THR A 334 1.16 11.18 -22.07
CA THR A 334 1.04 10.24 -23.20
C THR A 334 1.80 10.75 -24.43
N ALA A 335 1.77 12.07 -24.71
CA ALA A 335 2.53 12.66 -25.80
C ALA A 335 4.05 12.52 -25.58
N TYR A 336 4.52 12.69 -24.33
CA TYR A 336 5.92 12.49 -23.97
C TYR A 336 6.32 11.01 -24.08
N GLY A 337 5.47 10.09 -23.58
CA GLY A 337 5.66 8.65 -23.74
C GLY A 337 5.78 8.22 -25.21
N LEU A 338 5.02 8.84 -26.11
CA LEU A 338 5.14 8.60 -27.56
C LEU A 338 6.48 9.09 -28.13
N GLN A 339 7.04 10.19 -27.63
CA GLN A 339 8.38 10.66 -28.03
C GLN A 339 9.46 9.69 -27.55
N GLU A 340 9.36 9.20 -26.31
CA GLU A 340 10.27 8.17 -25.79
C GLU A 340 10.15 6.86 -26.58
N LEU A 341 8.94 6.47 -26.97
CA LEU A 341 8.73 5.32 -27.85
C LEU A 341 9.43 5.52 -29.21
N GLN A 342 9.36 6.72 -29.80
CA GLN A 342 10.07 7.02 -31.04
C GLN A 342 11.59 6.88 -30.89
N LYS A 343 12.16 7.34 -29.77
CA LYS A 343 13.60 7.18 -29.46
C LYS A 343 14.01 5.71 -29.29
N LEU A 344 13.15 4.90 -28.67
CA LEU A 344 13.36 3.45 -28.54
C LEU A 344 13.33 2.78 -29.92
N LEU A 345 12.35 3.11 -30.75
CA LEU A 345 12.20 2.54 -32.09
C LEU A 345 13.31 3.00 -33.07
N SER A 346 13.90 4.18 -32.87
CA SER A 346 15.07 4.63 -33.63
C SER A 346 16.37 3.95 -33.21
N GLY A 347 16.36 3.16 -32.14
CA GLY A 347 17.55 2.52 -31.57
C GLY A 347 18.46 3.49 -30.79
N THR A 348 17.97 4.69 -30.47
CA THR A 348 18.72 5.68 -29.68
C THR A 348 18.78 5.29 -28.20
N VAL A 349 17.78 4.57 -27.71
CA VAL A 349 17.71 4.03 -26.34
C VAL A 349 17.75 2.51 -26.40
N ALA A 350 18.65 1.90 -25.61
CA ALA A 350 18.89 0.45 -25.64
C ALA A 350 18.07 -0.34 -24.59
N ILE A 351 17.23 0.33 -23.81
CA ILE A 351 16.41 -0.30 -22.76
C ILE A 351 15.48 -1.35 -23.39
N GLY A 352 15.49 -2.56 -22.82
CA GLY A 352 14.68 -3.69 -23.28
C GLY A 352 15.14 -4.32 -24.60
N CYS A 353 16.22 -3.85 -25.23
CA CYS A 353 16.67 -4.34 -26.54
C CYS A 353 16.97 -5.86 -26.56
N GLY A 354 17.38 -6.42 -25.41
CA GLY A 354 17.61 -7.83 -25.19
C GLY A 354 16.37 -8.70 -25.50
N LEU A 355 15.17 -8.19 -25.19
CA LEU A 355 13.89 -8.86 -25.49
C LEU A 355 13.30 -8.42 -26.84
N LEU A 356 13.62 -7.22 -27.31
CA LEU A 356 13.04 -6.64 -28.51
C LEU A 356 13.83 -6.96 -29.79
N SER A 357 14.99 -7.62 -29.70
CA SER A 357 15.75 -8.02 -30.90
C SER A 357 14.98 -9.02 -31.77
N SER A 358 15.31 -9.07 -33.07
CA SER A 358 14.72 -10.04 -34.01
C SER A 358 15.02 -11.49 -33.61
N ALA A 359 16.15 -11.73 -32.94
CA ALA A 359 16.54 -13.03 -32.43
C ALA A 359 15.56 -13.61 -31.40
N GLN A 360 14.81 -12.75 -30.69
CA GLN A 360 13.86 -13.20 -29.65
C GLN A 360 12.41 -13.36 -30.15
N GLN A 361 12.13 -13.17 -31.44
CA GLN A 361 10.77 -13.27 -31.98
C GLN A 361 10.11 -14.64 -31.71
N GLY A 362 10.90 -15.70 -31.56
CA GLY A 362 10.42 -17.05 -31.24
C GLY A 362 9.90 -17.24 -29.82
N ILE A 363 10.25 -16.35 -28.87
CA ILE A 363 9.85 -16.43 -27.45
C ILE A 363 9.19 -15.14 -26.94
N ILE A 364 9.09 -14.10 -27.77
CA ILE A 364 8.43 -12.83 -27.44
C ILE A 364 7.32 -12.59 -28.47
N PRO A 365 6.12 -13.15 -28.23
CA PRO A 365 4.97 -12.92 -29.10
C PRO A 365 4.55 -11.46 -29.09
N ALA A 366 3.77 -11.05 -30.09
CA ALA A 366 3.39 -9.65 -30.29
C ALA A 366 2.72 -9.02 -29.06
N SER A 367 1.85 -9.76 -28.36
CA SER A 367 1.18 -9.31 -27.14
C SER A 367 2.18 -8.94 -26.04
N LEU A 368 3.15 -9.81 -25.76
CA LEU A 368 4.21 -9.55 -24.78
C LEU A 368 5.14 -8.43 -25.24
N ARG A 369 5.46 -8.38 -26.55
CA ARG A 369 6.33 -7.35 -27.15
C ARG A 369 5.82 -5.94 -26.91
N TRP A 370 4.51 -5.72 -27.04
CA TRP A 370 3.90 -4.41 -26.78
C TRP A 370 3.99 -4.01 -25.32
N ILE A 371 3.88 -4.96 -24.39
CA ILE A 371 4.04 -4.70 -22.96
C ILE A 371 5.51 -4.35 -22.64
N VAL A 372 6.47 -5.07 -23.24
CA VAL A 372 7.90 -4.79 -23.07
C VAL A 372 8.27 -3.39 -23.59
N LEU A 373 7.71 -2.97 -24.73
CA LEU A 373 7.89 -1.61 -25.26
C LEU A 373 7.33 -0.55 -24.30
N ASP A 374 6.13 -0.77 -23.79
CA ASP A 374 5.49 0.15 -22.83
C ASP A 374 6.31 0.26 -21.54
N LEU A 375 6.84 -0.86 -21.03
CA LEU A 375 7.73 -0.86 -19.88
C LEU A 375 9.03 -0.11 -20.17
N ALA A 376 9.63 -0.28 -21.35
CA ALA A 376 10.84 0.45 -21.74
C ALA A 376 10.59 1.97 -21.80
N VAL A 377 9.42 2.40 -22.29
CA VAL A 377 9.01 3.81 -22.25
C VAL A 377 8.92 4.29 -20.81
N VAL A 378 8.21 3.58 -19.93
CA VAL A 378 8.06 3.97 -18.52
C VAL A 378 9.41 4.10 -17.81
N VAL A 379 10.33 3.15 -18.04
CA VAL A 379 11.68 3.19 -17.47
C VAL A 379 12.48 4.38 -18.03
N SER A 380 12.43 4.62 -19.35
CA SER A 380 13.10 5.77 -19.98
C SER A 380 12.63 7.12 -19.41
N VAL A 381 11.31 7.28 -19.26
CA VAL A 381 10.69 8.46 -18.63
C VAL A 381 11.17 8.61 -17.19
N PHE A 382 11.17 7.51 -16.42
CA PHE A 382 11.59 7.51 -15.03
C PHE A 382 13.07 7.88 -14.87
N GLU A 383 13.99 7.30 -15.66
CA GLU A 383 15.42 7.64 -15.60
C GLU A 383 15.71 9.08 -16.05
N SER A 384 15.02 9.54 -17.10
CA SER A 384 15.13 10.91 -17.60
C SER A 384 14.68 11.93 -16.56
N SER A 385 13.61 11.62 -15.81
CA SER A 385 13.10 12.47 -14.73
C SER A 385 14.04 12.56 -13.52
N GLN A 386 14.81 11.51 -13.23
CA GLN A 386 15.80 11.50 -12.14
C GLN A 386 17.10 12.21 -12.51
N SER A 387 17.46 12.19 -13.80
CA SER A 387 18.71 12.79 -14.30
C SER A 387 18.61 14.30 -14.56
N ALA A 388 17.39 14.86 -14.54
CA ALA A 388 17.16 16.27 -14.78
C ALA A 388 17.72 17.13 -13.64
N ALA A 389 18.62 18.06 -13.97
CA ALA A 389 19.17 18.98 -12.98
C ALA A 389 18.09 19.97 -12.51
N PRO A 390 18.05 20.32 -11.20
CA PRO A 390 17.13 21.33 -10.70
C PRO A 390 17.44 22.69 -11.35
N GLY A 391 16.54 23.17 -12.19
CA GLY A 391 16.65 24.46 -12.89
C GLY A 391 16.69 24.38 -14.42
N ASP A 392 16.56 23.20 -15.02
CA ASP A 392 16.42 23.07 -16.47
C ASP A 392 15.00 23.49 -16.91
N GLU A 393 14.81 24.79 -17.20
CA GLU A 393 13.55 25.41 -17.63
C GLU A 393 13.00 24.84 -18.96
N HIS A 394 13.71 23.90 -19.59
CA HIS A 394 13.30 23.23 -20.83
C HIS A 394 12.43 21.98 -20.62
N GLN A 395 12.18 21.53 -19.38
CA GLN A 395 11.15 20.51 -19.10
C GLN A 395 9.84 21.19 -18.72
N SER A 396 8.83 21.09 -19.60
CA SER A 396 7.54 21.75 -19.45
C SER A 396 6.56 21.07 -18.48
N PHE A 397 6.93 19.95 -17.86
CA PHE A 397 6.03 19.15 -17.03
C PHE A 397 6.42 19.19 -15.55
N ASP A 398 5.42 19.25 -14.67
CA ASP A 398 5.63 19.14 -13.22
C ASP A 398 6.15 17.73 -12.90
N SER A 399 7.31 17.66 -12.23
CA SER A 399 7.89 16.41 -11.72
C SER A 399 6.88 15.52 -11.00
N ARG A 400 5.90 16.11 -10.29
CA ARG A 400 4.82 15.38 -9.62
C ARG A 400 3.94 14.62 -10.62
N GLU A 401 3.57 15.24 -11.74
CA GLU A 401 2.75 14.62 -12.78
C GLU A 401 3.51 13.49 -13.47
N VAL A 402 4.82 13.64 -13.67
CA VAL A 402 5.68 12.62 -14.27
C VAL A 402 5.72 11.35 -13.41
N PHE A 403 6.05 11.48 -12.12
CA PHE A 403 6.15 10.30 -11.25
C PHE A 403 4.79 9.64 -11.00
N HIS A 404 3.72 10.43 -10.90
CA HIS A 404 2.37 9.86 -10.79
C HIS A 404 1.98 9.09 -12.06
N TRP A 405 2.29 9.62 -13.25
CA TRP A 405 2.08 8.91 -14.51
C TRP A 405 2.89 7.61 -14.58
N VAL A 406 4.16 7.63 -14.16
CA VAL A 406 5.00 6.42 -14.05
C VAL A 406 4.35 5.39 -13.12
N SER A 407 3.85 5.81 -11.95
CA SER A 407 3.13 4.94 -11.02
C SER A 407 1.90 4.30 -11.68
N MET A 408 1.05 5.11 -12.31
CA MET A 408 -0.18 4.62 -12.97
C MET A 408 0.10 3.64 -14.11
N ARG A 409 1.07 3.96 -14.98
CA ARG A 409 1.48 3.06 -16.06
C ARG A 409 2.12 1.78 -15.53
N SER A 410 2.86 1.85 -14.42
CA SER A 410 3.39 0.66 -13.76
C SER A 410 2.28 -0.26 -13.23
N PHE A 411 1.14 0.28 -12.78
CA PHE A 411 -0.02 -0.53 -12.39
C PHE A 411 -0.61 -1.22 -13.62
N ALA A 412 -0.87 -0.47 -14.69
CA ALA A 412 -1.46 -1.00 -15.93
C ALA A 412 -0.61 -2.12 -16.55
N ILE A 413 0.71 -1.90 -16.66
CA ILE A 413 1.65 -2.90 -17.20
C ILE A 413 1.66 -4.17 -16.34
N ARG A 414 1.70 -4.05 -15.00
CA ARG A 414 1.64 -5.22 -14.11
C ARG A 414 0.35 -6.01 -14.29
N HIS A 415 -0.80 -5.34 -14.35
CA HIS A 415 -2.09 -6.03 -14.54
C HIS A 415 -2.15 -6.72 -15.90
N ARG A 416 -1.69 -6.07 -16.98
CA ARG A 416 -1.58 -6.68 -18.31
C ARG A 416 -0.68 -7.91 -18.31
N LEU A 417 0.48 -7.86 -17.64
CA LEU A 417 1.37 -9.02 -17.51
C LEU A 417 0.73 -10.15 -16.70
N LEU A 418 -0.06 -9.85 -15.68
CA LEU A 418 -0.74 -10.85 -14.85
C LEU A 418 -1.99 -11.43 -15.54
N HIS A 419 -2.65 -10.68 -16.43
CA HIS A 419 -3.75 -11.17 -17.26
C HIS A 419 -3.31 -11.95 -18.50
N LEU A 420 -2.10 -11.72 -18.98
CA LEU A 420 -1.57 -12.33 -20.20
C LEU A 420 -1.35 -13.83 -20.02
N GLU A 421 -1.92 -14.62 -20.93
CA GLU A 421 -1.73 -16.07 -21.05
C GLU A 421 -0.91 -16.35 -22.31
N LEU A 422 0.15 -17.15 -22.18
CA LEU A 422 1.06 -17.52 -23.27
C LEU A 422 1.20 -19.04 -23.34
N ASP A 423 1.19 -19.57 -24.56
CA ASP A 423 1.28 -21.02 -24.79
C ASP A 423 2.72 -21.56 -24.66
N ASP A 424 3.73 -20.73 -24.94
CA ASP A 424 5.14 -21.10 -24.85
C ASP A 424 5.66 -20.88 -23.42
N GLY A 425 6.15 -21.95 -22.78
CA GLY A 425 6.72 -21.91 -21.44
C GLY A 425 7.87 -20.91 -21.27
N ARG A 426 8.68 -20.68 -22.31
CA ARG A 426 9.75 -19.66 -22.29
C ARG A 426 9.17 -18.25 -22.24
N SER A 427 8.09 -18.02 -23.00
CA SER A 427 7.37 -16.75 -23.00
C SER A 427 6.73 -16.49 -21.62
N GLU A 428 6.15 -17.52 -20.99
CA GLU A 428 5.63 -17.47 -19.62
C GLU A 428 6.72 -17.19 -18.58
N ALA A 429 7.91 -17.79 -18.72
CA ALA A 429 9.05 -17.51 -17.84
C ALA A 429 9.49 -16.05 -17.95
N VAL A 430 9.57 -15.49 -19.17
CA VAL A 430 9.89 -14.07 -19.39
C VAL A 430 8.80 -13.17 -18.80
N ARG A 431 7.52 -13.47 -19.03
CA ARG A 431 6.39 -12.73 -18.45
C ARG A 431 6.47 -12.70 -16.93
N THR A 432 6.76 -13.84 -16.31
CA THR A 432 6.93 -13.97 -14.85
C THR A 432 8.12 -13.16 -14.35
N ALA A 433 9.26 -13.23 -15.04
CA ALA A 433 10.45 -12.45 -14.71
C ALA A 433 10.18 -10.94 -14.80
N LEU A 434 9.42 -10.47 -15.79
CA LEU A 434 9.03 -9.06 -15.88
C LEU A 434 8.18 -8.62 -14.68
N VAL A 435 7.22 -9.45 -14.25
CA VAL A 435 6.42 -9.16 -13.03
C VAL A 435 7.31 -9.09 -11.79
N LEU A 436 8.20 -10.07 -11.61
CA LEU A 436 9.16 -10.11 -10.51
C LEU A 436 10.08 -8.87 -10.50
N TRP A 437 10.62 -8.50 -11.67
CA TRP A 437 11.44 -7.32 -11.84
C TRP A 437 10.66 -6.05 -11.48
N MET A 438 9.39 -5.93 -11.90
CA MET A 438 8.55 -4.80 -11.53
C MET A 438 8.26 -4.75 -10.03
N PHE A 439 8.08 -5.88 -9.35
CA PHE A 439 7.95 -5.88 -7.89
C PHE A 439 9.25 -5.47 -7.20
N LEU A 440 10.39 -5.96 -7.68
CA LEU A 440 11.71 -5.57 -7.18
C LEU A 440 11.93 -4.06 -7.33
N CYS A 441 11.64 -3.49 -8.50
CA CYS A 441 12.00 -2.11 -8.82
C CYS A 441 10.95 -1.06 -8.43
N PHE A 442 9.66 -1.38 -8.54
CA PHE A 442 8.59 -0.41 -8.38
C PHE A 442 7.73 -0.60 -7.13
N THR A 443 8.11 -1.51 -6.22
CA THR A 443 7.39 -1.69 -4.95
C THR A 443 8.32 -2.02 -3.79
N VAL A 444 8.00 -1.52 -2.60
CA VAL A 444 8.70 -1.92 -1.36
C VAL A 444 8.16 -3.27 -0.86
N THR A 445 6.85 -3.37 -0.65
CA THR A 445 6.23 -4.60 -0.12
C THR A 445 6.32 -5.77 -1.10
N GLY A 446 6.14 -5.53 -2.40
CA GLY A 446 6.27 -6.59 -3.39
C GLY A 446 7.71 -7.13 -3.47
N ARG A 447 8.73 -6.26 -3.33
CA ARG A 447 10.13 -6.68 -3.23
C ARG A 447 10.39 -7.57 -2.01
N VAL A 448 9.92 -7.15 -0.84
CA VAL A 448 10.17 -7.84 0.44
C VAL A 448 9.44 -9.18 0.50
N ARG A 449 8.26 -9.28 -0.13
CA ARG A 449 7.40 -10.46 0.02
C ARG A 449 6.97 -11.10 -1.28
N THR A 450 6.17 -10.41 -2.10
CA THR A 450 5.51 -11.04 -3.26
C THR A 450 6.51 -11.66 -4.22
N ALA A 451 7.64 -10.99 -4.45
CA ALA A 451 8.74 -11.52 -5.25
C ALA A 451 9.30 -12.83 -4.68
N LYS A 452 9.42 -12.95 -3.35
CA LYS A 452 9.89 -14.15 -2.64
C LYS A 452 8.92 -15.31 -2.81
N VAL A 453 7.62 -15.04 -2.70
CA VAL A 453 6.55 -16.04 -2.89
C VAL A 453 6.47 -16.48 -4.35
N MET A 454 6.71 -15.59 -5.29
CA MET A 454 6.62 -15.88 -6.73
C MET A 454 7.88 -16.49 -7.33
N ALA A 455 9.06 -16.31 -6.74
CA ALA A 455 10.32 -16.85 -7.28
C ALA A 455 10.32 -18.37 -7.46
N PRO A 456 9.80 -19.20 -6.52
CA PRO A 456 9.64 -20.64 -6.72
C PRO A 456 8.77 -20.98 -7.93
N TYR A 457 7.74 -20.19 -8.23
CA TYR A 457 6.90 -20.41 -9.41
C TYR A 457 7.68 -20.22 -10.73
N LEU A 458 8.62 -19.26 -10.74
CA LEU A 458 9.52 -19.09 -11.88
C LEU A 458 10.49 -20.28 -12.00
N GLN A 459 11.03 -20.77 -10.89
CA GLN A 459 11.88 -21.96 -10.86
C GLN A 459 11.14 -23.17 -11.43
N ASP A 460 9.92 -23.47 -10.94
CA ASP A 460 9.12 -24.60 -11.42
C ASP A 460 8.88 -24.54 -12.94
N ARG A 461 8.57 -23.33 -13.45
CA ARG A 461 8.41 -23.10 -14.89
C ARG A 461 9.69 -23.36 -15.65
N LEU A 462 10.83 -22.84 -15.19
CA LEU A 462 12.12 -23.06 -15.86
C LEU A 462 12.52 -24.54 -15.84
N CYS A 463 12.30 -25.25 -14.73
CA CYS A 463 12.54 -26.69 -14.62
C CYS A 463 11.70 -27.50 -15.62
N SER A 464 10.52 -27.02 -16.00
CA SER A 464 9.66 -27.68 -16.99
C SER A 464 10.10 -27.49 -18.44
N ILE A 465 11.03 -26.57 -18.71
CA ILE A 465 11.47 -26.23 -20.07
C ILE A 465 12.81 -26.92 -20.36
N PRO A 466 12.91 -27.78 -21.39
CA PRO A 466 14.17 -28.40 -21.78
C PRO A 466 15.25 -27.36 -22.13
N GLU A 467 16.49 -27.57 -21.67
CA GLU A 467 17.61 -26.66 -21.92
C GLU A 467 17.82 -26.38 -23.42
N ALA A 468 17.58 -27.38 -24.27
CA ALA A 468 17.71 -27.28 -25.72
C ALA A 468 16.75 -26.23 -26.34
N GLU A 469 15.62 -25.92 -25.70
CA GLU A 469 14.68 -24.90 -26.17
C GLU A 469 15.19 -23.47 -25.94
N TRP A 470 16.20 -23.30 -25.08
CA TRP A 470 16.87 -22.00 -24.86
C TRP A 470 18.02 -21.74 -25.84
N ASN A 471 18.25 -22.65 -26.80
CA ASN A 471 19.24 -22.44 -27.86
C ASN A 471 18.90 -21.19 -28.68
N GLY A 472 19.85 -20.25 -28.78
CA GLY A 472 19.63 -18.93 -29.40
C GLY A 472 19.06 -17.86 -28.45
N HIS A 473 18.67 -18.25 -27.23
CA HIS A 473 18.01 -17.39 -26.23
C HIS A 473 18.74 -17.36 -24.86
N LYS A 474 20.03 -17.76 -24.84
CA LYS A 474 20.81 -17.92 -23.59
C LYS A 474 20.95 -16.64 -22.77
N GLU A 475 21.00 -15.47 -23.42
CA GLU A 475 21.03 -14.18 -22.72
C GLU A 475 19.71 -13.88 -21.99
N VAL A 476 18.58 -14.24 -22.61
CA VAL A 476 17.26 -14.10 -21.99
C VAL A 476 17.16 -15.02 -20.79
N LEU A 477 17.58 -16.28 -20.93
CA LEU A 477 17.63 -17.24 -19.82
C LEU A 477 18.50 -16.70 -18.67
N ALA A 478 19.71 -16.21 -18.97
CA ALA A 478 20.60 -15.63 -17.96
C ALA A 478 19.94 -14.47 -17.23
N TRP A 479 19.27 -13.56 -17.95
CA TRP A 479 18.57 -12.44 -17.32
C TRP A 479 17.39 -12.92 -16.45
N VAL A 480 16.60 -13.88 -16.92
CA VAL A 480 15.49 -14.48 -16.16
C VAL A 480 16.00 -15.14 -14.87
N LEU A 481 17.11 -15.88 -14.93
CA LEU A 481 17.73 -16.50 -13.75
C LEU A 481 18.24 -15.45 -12.76
N SER A 482 18.88 -14.38 -13.24
CA SER A 482 19.31 -13.28 -12.38
C SER A 482 18.13 -12.62 -11.67
N VAL A 483 17.04 -12.34 -12.38
CA VAL A 483 15.81 -11.81 -11.77
C VAL A 483 15.23 -12.78 -10.74
N GLY A 484 15.20 -14.08 -11.04
CA GLY A 484 14.77 -15.13 -10.12
C GLY A 484 15.62 -15.17 -8.85
N ALA A 485 16.94 -15.14 -8.97
CA ALA A 485 17.88 -15.13 -7.84
C ALA A 485 17.66 -13.90 -6.95
N MET A 486 17.59 -12.70 -7.52
CA MET A 486 17.32 -11.45 -6.77
C MET A 486 15.94 -11.46 -6.10
N SER A 487 14.97 -12.14 -6.72
CA SER A 487 13.60 -12.24 -6.24
C SER A 487 13.41 -13.29 -5.16
N SER A 488 14.26 -14.32 -5.09
CA SER A 488 14.21 -15.39 -4.09
C SER A 488 14.77 -15.00 -2.71
N GLN A 489 14.35 -15.70 -1.66
CA GLN A 489 14.87 -15.48 -0.30
C GLN A 489 16.30 -16.02 -0.22
N VAL A 490 17.25 -15.22 0.27
CA VAL A 490 18.64 -15.68 0.38
C VAL A 490 18.71 -16.92 1.28
N GLY A 491 19.46 -17.94 0.85
CA GLY A 491 19.55 -19.23 1.53
C GLY A 491 18.35 -20.18 1.33
N SER A 492 17.30 -19.76 0.61
CA SER A 492 16.22 -20.68 0.22
C SER A 492 16.65 -21.63 -0.90
N GLU A 493 15.98 -22.78 -1.02
CA GLU A 493 16.21 -23.75 -2.10
C GLU A 493 16.12 -23.10 -3.49
N ALA A 494 15.11 -22.24 -3.69
CA ALA A 494 14.95 -21.52 -4.95
C ALA A 494 16.15 -20.62 -5.26
N HIS A 495 16.65 -19.89 -4.26
CA HIS A 495 17.82 -19.03 -4.43
C HIS A 495 19.05 -19.83 -4.81
N THR A 496 19.36 -20.89 -4.06
CA THR A 496 20.48 -21.78 -4.36
C THR A 496 20.37 -22.39 -5.75
N TRP A 497 19.16 -22.77 -6.17
CA TRP A 497 18.91 -23.29 -7.51
C TRP A 497 19.19 -22.23 -8.59
N PHE A 498 18.67 -21.01 -8.46
CA PHE A 498 18.93 -19.94 -9.42
C PHE A 498 20.42 -19.61 -9.54
N VAL A 499 21.14 -19.55 -8.41
CA VAL A 499 22.60 -19.31 -8.37
C VAL A 499 23.35 -20.45 -9.08
N ALA A 500 22.99 -21.71 -8.83
CA ALA A 500 23.61 -22.86 -9.47
C ALA A 500 23.35 -22.91 -10.99
N GLN A 501 22.14 -22.58 -11.44
CA GLN A 501 21.85 -22.47 -12.88
C GLN A 501 22.53 -21.25 -13.53
N GLY A 502 22.66 -20.15 -12.80
CA GLY A 502 23.36 -18.95 -13.26
C GLY A 502 24.88 -19.16 -13.37
N SER A 503 25.48 -19.94 -12.47
CA SER A 503 26.92 -20.18 -12.45
C SER A 503 27.40 -21.05 -13.61
N SER A 504 26.56 -21.95 -14.12
CA SER A 504 26.84 -22.85 -15.25
C SER A 504 26.69 -22.20 -16.64
N LEU A 505 26.09 -21.01 -16.72
CA LEU A 505 25.84 -20.32 -17.99
C LEU A 505 27.11 -19.66 -18.56
N PRO A 506 27.44 -19.88 -19.86
CA PRO A 506 28.64 -19.33 -20.51
C PRO A 506 28.77 -17.81 -20.53
N LEU A 507 27.66 -17.08 -20.40
CA LEU A 507 27.68 -15.62 -20.32
C LEU A 507 28.35 -15.11 -19.04
N CYS A 508 28.20 -15.84 -17.93
CA CYS A 508 28.94 -15.57 -16.69
C CYS A 508 30.38 -16.12 -16.75
N LEU A 509 30.80 -16.78 -17.83
CA LEU A 509 32.11 -17.45 -17.98
C LEU A 509 33.10 -16.69 -18.88
N ARG A 510 32.70 -15.60 -19.55
CA ARG A 510 33.62 -14.86 -20.44
C ARG A 510 34.57 -13.97 -19.64
N GLY A 511 35.66 -14.56 -19.14
CA GLY A 511 36.83 -13.84 -18.62
C GLY A 511 36.65 -13.21 -17.24
N ALA A 512 35.64 -13.63 -16.49
CA ALA A 512 35.36 -13.18 -15.13
C ALA A 512 35.58 -14.34 -14.15
N ASP A 513 36.82 -14.47 -13.66
CA ASP A 513 37.18 -15.50 -12.69
C ASP A 513 36.91 -15.04 -11.23
N ASP A 514 36.69 -13.75 -11.02
CA ASP A 514 36.39 -13.13 -9.73
C ASP A 514 34.97 -12.51 -9.66
N ALA A 515 34.53 -12.19 -8.45
CA ALA A 515 33.21 -11.61 -8.20
C ALA A 515 33.02 -10.23 -8.88
N ASP A 516 34.08 -9.44 -9.06
CA ASP A 516 34.03 -8.12 -9.71
C ASP A 516 33.74 -8.23 -11.22
N GLY A 517 34.38 -9.20 -11.89
CA GLY A 517 34.10 -9.53 -13.27
C GLY A 517 32.66 -10.05 -13.45
N ILE A 518 32.19 -10.92 -12.55
CA ILE A 518 30.82 -11.45 -12.60
C ILE A 518 29.81 -10.32 -12.42
N PHE A 519 30.03 -9.45 -11.43
CA PHE A 519 29.18 -8.27 -11.20
C PHE A 519 29.10 -7.38 -12.44
N THR A 520 30.24 -7.07 -13.05
CA THR A 520 30.30 -6.26 -14.28
C THR A 520 29.52 -6.92 -15.42
N ALA A 521 29.64 -8.24 -15.58
CA ALA A 521 28.90 -8.99 -16.60
C ALA A 521 27.39 -9.00 -16.33
N LEU A 522 26.96 -9.15 -15.07
CA LEU A 522 25.54 -9.11 -14.67
C LEU A 522 24.91 -7.73 -14.88
N VAL A 523 25.66 -6.65 -14.60
CA VAL A 523 25.22 -5.28 -14.88
C VAL A 523 25.11 -5.06 -16.39
N ALA A 524 26.13 -5.41 -17.17
CA ALA A 524 26.12 -5.29 -18.63
C ALA A 524 24.99 -6.10 -19.28
N LEU A 525 24.70 -7.30 -18.75
CA LEU A 525 23.54 -8.08 -19.14
C LEU A 525 22.26 -7.29 -18.83
N SER A 526 22.05 -6.88 -17.57
CA SER A 526 20.84 -6.19 -17.13
C SER A 526 20.56 -4.89 -17.90
N GLN A 527 21.59 -4.12 -18.26
CA GLN A 527 21.47 -2.89 -19.07
C GLN A 527 20.89 -3.12 -20.47
N ARG A 528 21.09 -4.31 -21.05
CA ARG A 528 20.46 -4.68 -22.33
C ARG A 528 18.99 -5.06 -22.16
N PHE A 529 18.58 -5.42 -20.96
CA PHE A 529 17.21 -5.72 -20.59
C PHE A 529 16.64 -4.52 -19.82
N PHE A 530 16.35 -4.69 -18.54
CA PHE A 530 15.92 -3.62 -17.65
C PHE A 530 16.86 -3.54 -16.46
N TYR A 531 17.47 -2.37 -16.28
CA TYR A 531 18.38 -2.07 -15.19
C TYR A 531 18.04 -0.72 -14.57
N LEU A 532 17.78 -0.70 -13.27
CA LEU A 532 17.67 0.49 -12.46
C LEU A 532 18.72 0.41 -11.35
N GLU A 533 19.77 1.21 -11.45
CA GLU A 533 20.92 1.14 -10.54
C GLU A 533 20.50 1.23 -9.06
N SER A 534 19.64 2.19 -8.73
CA SER A 534 19.14 2.42 -7.37
C SER A 534 18.36 1.24 -6.77
N ALA A 535 17.82 0.35 -7.60
CA ALA A 535 17.03 -0.80 -7.17
C ALA A 535 17.80 -2.12 -7.24
N GLN A 536 18.74 -2.27 -8.18
CA GLN A 536 19.33 -3.57 -8.53
C GLN A 536 20.82 -3.71 -8.18
N GLN A 537 21.58 -2.62 -8.05
CA GLN A 537 23.05 -2.68 -7.93
C GLN A 537 23.51 -3.57 -6.76
N SER A 538 22.92 -3.42 -5.57
CA SER A 538 23.26 -4.22 -4.40
C SER A 538 22.89 -5.70 -4.56
N TYR A 539 21.76 -6.00 -5.19
CA TYR A 539 21.32 -7.38 -5.43
C TYR A 539 22.18 -8.08 -6.47
N LEU A 540 22.56 -7.39 -7.54
CA LEU A 540 23.48 -7.93 -8.54
C LEU A 540 24.88 -8.15 -7.96
N ARG A 541 25.30 -7.29 -7.02
CA ARG A 541 26.57 -7.49 -6.30
C ARG A 541 26.53 -8.75 -5.44
N ALA A 542 25.50 -8.90 -4.60
CA ALA A 542 25.33 -10.09 -3.78
C ALA A 542 25.26 -11.36 -4.65
N LEU A 543 24.49 -11.33 -5.75
CA LEU A 543 24.42 -12.44 -6.69
C LEU A 543 25.78 -12.78 -7.33
N ALA A 544 26.62 -11.78 -7.60
CA ALA A 544 27.95 -12.02 -8.14
C ALA A 544 28.86 -12.71 -7.12
N ASP A 545 28.77 -12.32 -5.86
CA ASP A 545 29.48 -12.96 -4.75
C ASP A 545 29.00 -14.42 -4.59
N ASP A 546 27.68 -14.66 -4.58
CA ASP A 546 27.10 -16.01 -4.47
C ASP A 546 27.50 -16.94 -5.63
N ILE A 547 27.53 -16.42 -6.86
CA ILE A 547 27.97 -17.19 -8.05
C ILE A 547 29.46 -17.51 -7.96
N HIS A 548 30.29 -16.56 -7.51
CA HIS A 548 31.72 -16.78 -7.32
C HIS A 548 31.97 -17.88 -6.29
N ASP A 549 31.32 -17.79 -5.12
CA ASP A 549 31.45 -18.78 -4.05
C ASP A 549 31.03 -20.18 -4.53
N MET A 550 29.90 -20.30 -5.23
CA MET A 550 29.44 -21.58 -5.81
C MET A 550 30.46 -22.22 -6.75
N ARG A 551 31.17 -21.42 -7.55
CA ARG A 551 32.20 -21.91 -8.48
C ARG A 551 33.45 -22.39 -7.75
N THR A 552 33.88 -21.67 -6.73
CA THR A 552 35.05 -22.06 -5.93
C THR A 552 34.82 -23.39 -5.21
N VAL A 553 33.62 -23.61 -4.69
CA VAL A 553 33.22 -24.88 -4.07
C VAL A 553 33.26 -26.02 -5.09
N THR A 554 32.63 -25.83 -6.26
CA THR A 554 32.57 -26.86 -7.31
C THR A 554 33.98 -27.24 -7.81
N ALA A 555 34.85 -26.26 -8.05
CA ALA A 555 36.23 -26.51 -8.49
C ALA A 555 37.08 -27.22 -7.42
N GLY A 556 36.86 -26.90 -6.14
CA GLY A 556 37.51 -27.55 -5.01
C GLY A 556 37.11 -29.03 -4.87
N GLU A 557 35.85 -29.37 -5.15
CA GLU A 557 35.36 -30.75 -5.14
C GLU A 557 35.95 -31.58 -6.29
N GLU A 558 36.04 -31.02 -7.50
CA GLU A 558 36.66 -31.69 -8.65
C GLU A 558 38.16 -31.98 -8.41
N SER A 559 38.88 -31.06 -7.75
CA SER A 559 40.31 -31.23 -7.44
C SER A 559 40.63 -32.25 -6.34
N ASN A 560 39.65 -32.66 -5.53
CA ASN A 560 39.81 -33.66 -4.46
C ASN A 560 39.42 -35.09 -4.90
N ILE A 561 38.96 -35.25 -6.14
CA ILE A 561 38.57 -36.54 -6.75
C ILE A 561 39.69 -37.10 -7.66
N GLU A 562 40.71 -36.29 -7.98
CA GLU A 562 41.98 -36.72 -8.61
C GLU A 562 43.04 -37.13 -7.57
#